data_AF-A0A420ZCW2-F1
#
_entry.id   AF-A0A420ZCW2-F1
#
_cell.length_a   1.000
_cell.length_b   1.000
_cell.length_c   1.000
_cell.angle_alpha   90.00
_cell.angle_beta   90.00
_cell.angle_gamma   90.00
#
_symmetry.space_group_name_H-M   'P 1'
#
loop_
_entity.id
_entity.type
_entity.pdbx_description
1 polymer ?
#
loop_
_entity_poly.entity_id
_entity_poly.type
_entity_poly.pdbx_seq_one_letter_code
_entity_poly.pdbx_strand_id
1 'polypeptide(L)'
;MHIKPHLDEICAFWLLVRFGEKMFPGIGDCELRFTANGGIVSDQKTADMEAQGHLFLGCGDEGARFNDHRGGVKKKCTAELVAETLGLSSKDEIKLMLDYVHKADLGTGMGPFEFASLIKMKHNLPNGDTEEVVRWAMAVLDEIHQDQYLFWSEANIELAKLQCRHLTEWSIIYIDGVDSPRVLRAVRANVEKCAVFIQRTKTGNVQIFCTDQHRLKFRLHWVAGELRRLEDLVRYGKVRCEDAAKRMAVGKLDDSDPWYLMEGKTKATTGVMLLNGSLTHSDVSPTRLGLEEIVDVVEKSLDYYLERKRKRR
;
A
#
# COMPACT_ATOMS: atom_id res chain seq x y z
N MET A 1 10.97 -21.94 18.62
CA MET A 1 10.84 -20.49 18.88
C MET A 1 11.19 -20.20 20.33
N HIS A 2 11.45 -18.94 20.70
CA HIS A 2 11.56 -18.57 22.12
C HIS A 2 10.20 -18.59 22.84
N ILE A 3 10.20 -18.72 24.17
CA ILE A 3 8.99 -18.55 24.99
C ILE A 3 8.43 -17.14 24.78
N LYS A 4 7.10 -17.05 24.62
CA LYS A 4 6.38 -15.81 24.27
C LYS A 4 6.94 -15.18 22.98
N PRO A 5 6.86 -15.88 21.83
CA PRO A 5 7.38 -15.38 20.55
C PRO A 5 6.76 -14.03 20.19
N HIS A 6 7.53 -13.17 19.53
CA HIS A 6 7.00 -11.93 19.01
C HIS A 6 6.26 -12.18 17.69
N LEU A 7 5.67 -11.11 17.15
CA LEU A 7 5.03 -11.16 15.84
C LEU A 7 6.01 -11.62 14.75
N ASP A 8 7.30 -11.33 14.89
CA ASP A 8 8.34 -11.72 13.94
C ASP A 8 8.46 -13.24 13.79
N GLU A 9 8.69 -13.97 14.90
CA GLU A 9 8.83 -15.43 14.86
C GLU A 9 7.51 -16.11 14.49
N ILE A 10 6.37 -15.56 14.94
CA ILE A 10 5.05 -16.08 14.59
C ILE A 10 4.80 -15.93 13.09
N CYS A 11 5.12 -14.77 12.49
CA CYS A 11 4.97 -14.55 11.05
C CYS A 11 5.91 -15.45 10.25
N ALA A 12 7.15 -15.62 10.70
CA ALA A 12 8.11 -16.55 10.11
C ALA A 12 7.56 -18.00 10.10
N PHE A 13 7.00 -18.44 11.23
CA PHE A 13 6.37 -19.75 11.33
C PHE A 13 5.15 -19.88 10.40
N TRP A 14 4.30 -18.85 10.36
CA TRP A 14 3.15 -18.80 9.46
C TRP A 14 3.55 -18.94 7.98
N LEU A 15 4.59 -18.22 7.54
CA LEU A 15 5.13 -18.32 6.18
C LEU A 15 5.60 -19.75 5.86
N LEU A 16 6.30 -20.38 6.79
CA LEU A 16 6.78 -21.76 6.66
C LEU A 16 5.63 -22.75 6.53
N VAL A 17 4.64 -22.69 7.42
CA VAL A 17 3.47 -23.60 7.37
C VAL A 17 2.68 -23.42 6.07
N ARG A 18 2.55 -22.19 5.56
CA ARG A 18 1.75 -21.89 4.36
C ARG A 18 2.47 -22.18 3.04
N PHE A 19 3.76 -21.93 2.97
CA PHE A 19 4.50 -21.92 1.70
C PHE A 19 5.77 -22.78 1.72
N GLY A 20 6.16 -23.29 2.89
CA GLY A 20 7.44 -23.96 3.12
C GLY A 20 7.48 -25.43 2.73
N GLU A 21 6.35 -26.10 2.54
CA GLU A 21 6.27 -27.57 2.39
C GLU A 21 7.21 -28.15 1.32
N LYS A 22 7.37 -27.44 0.20
CA LYS A 22 8.29 -27.87 -0.87
C LYS A 22 9.75 -27.88 -0.44
N MET A 23 10.15 -26.94 0.42
CA MET A 23 11.53 -26.77 0.88
C MET A 23 11.80 -27.48 2.22
N PHE A 24 10.77 -27.55 3.07
CA PHE A 24 10.78 -28.17 4.39
C PHE A 24 9.60 -29.14 4.47
N PRO A 25 9.72 -30.37 3.94
CA PRO A 25 8.64 -31.35 3.97
C PRO A 25 8.20 -31.68 5.40
N GLY A 26 6.89 -31.72 5.64
CA GLY A 26 6.28 -31.95 6.95
C GLY A 26 6.17 -30.69 7.82
N ILE A 27 6.52 -29.50 7.31
CA ILE A 27 6.43 -28.26 8.10
C ILE A 27 4.99 -27.90 8.46
N GLY A 28 4.01 -28.30 7.65
CA GLY A 28 2.59 -28.10 7.94
C GLY A 28 2.09 -28.84 9.20
N ASP A 29 2.69 -29.98 9.51
CA ASP A 29 2.31 -30.86 10.64
C ASP A 29 3.36 -30.86 11.76
N CYS A 30 4.30 -29.91 11.74
CA CYS A 30 5.44 -29.94 12.65
C CYS A 30 5.03 -29.69 14.13
N GLU A 31 5.81 -30.25 15.05
CA GLU A 31 5.63 -30.00 16.49
C GLU A 31 6.21 -28.63 16.87
N LEU A 32 5.40 -27.79 17.50
CA LEU A 32 5.84 -26.48 17.98
C LEU A 32 6.50 -26.59 19.35
N ARG A 33 7.80 -26.23 19.43
CA ARG A 33 8.54 -26.19 20.69
C ARG A 33 9.02 -24.78 21.04
N PHE A 34 8.89 -24.45 22.32
CA PHE A 34 9.28 -23.17 22.91
C PHE A 34 10.49 -23.35 23.83
N THR A 35 11.48 -22.47 23.70
CA THR A 35 12.72 -22.54 24.47
C THR A 35 12.95 -21.25 25.27
N ALA A 36 13.51 -21.36 26.47
CA ALA A 36 13.84 -20.21 27.29
C ALA A 36 15.09 -19.49 26.74
N ASN A 37 15.07 -18.16 26.70
CA ASN A 37 16.23 -17.28 26.44
C ASN A 37 17.10 -17.63 25.23
N GLY A 38 16.52 -17.91 24.06
CA GLY A 38 17.28 -18.10 22.82
C GLY A 38 18.28 -19.26 22.84
N GLY A 39 18.31 -20.05 23.92
CA GLY A 39 19.26 -21.12 24.12
C GLY A 39 18.95 -22.30 23.23
N ILE A 40 19.99 -22.82 22.59
CA ILE A 40 19.96 -24.17 22.04
C ILE A 40 19.75 -25.11 23.24
N VAL A 41 18.71 -25.92 23.22
CA VAL A 41 18.37 -26.88 24.29
C VAL A 41 19.31 -28.11 24.23
N SER A 42 20.46 -27.98 23.57
CA SER A 42 21.31 -29.07 23.13
C SER A 42 22.74 -28.56 22.95
N ASP A 43 23.73 -29.42 23.21
CA ASP A 43 25.14 -29.15 22.88
C ASP A 43 25.42 -29.25 21.36
N GLN A 44 24.41 -29.62 20.56
CA GLN A 44 24.50 -29.70 19.11
C GLN A 44 24.42 -28.32 18.45
N LYS A 45 25.14 -28.12 17.34
CA LYS A 45 25.02 -26.91 16.54
C LYS A 45 23.66 -26.83 15.87
N THR A 46 23.15 -25.63 15.64
CA THR A 46 21.84 -25.44 14.99
C THR A 46 21.76 -26.13 13.63
N ALA A 47 22.85 -26.12 12.86
CA ALA A 47 22.91 -26.77 11.55
C ALA A 47 22.74 -28.30 11.63
N ASP A 48 23.27 -28.94 12.68
CA ASP A 48 23.14 -30.39 12.89
C ASP A 48 21.72 -30.76 13.28
N MET A 49 21.07 -29.91 14.09
CA MET A 49 19.67 -30.07 14.46
C MET A 49 18.73 -29.82 13.26
N GLU A 50 19.06 -28.86 12.40
CA GLU A 50 18.33 -28.64 11.14
C GLU A 50 18.40 -29.86 10.22
N ALA A 51 19.57 -30.50 10.11
CA ALA A 51 19.71 -31.76 9.36
C ALA A 51 18.86 -32.91 9.95
N GLN A 52 18.48 -32.82 11.22
CA GLN A 52 17.58 -33.76 11.90
C GLN A 52 16.10 -33.34 11.81
N GLY A 53 15.78 -32.26 11.10
CA GLY A 53 14.42 -31.77 10.92
C GLY A 53 13.96 -30.70 11.93
N HIS A 54 14.88 -30.08 12.67
CA HIS A 54 14.54 -29.00 13.60
C HIS A 54 14.81 -27.62 13.01
N LEU A 55 13.78 -26.77 12.93
CA LEU A 55 13.92 -25.37 12.53
C LEU A 55 13.87 -24.44 13.74
N PHE A 56 14.77 -23.45 13.74
CA PHE A 56 14.87 -22.42 14.76
C PHE A 56 14.47 -21.09 14.15
N LEU A 57 13.62 -20.33 14.86
CA LEU A 57 13.06 -19.05 14.40
C LEU A 57 13.26 -18.03 15.51
N GLY A 58 13.98 -16.94 15.21
CA GLY A 58 14.35 -15.90 16.18
C GLY A 58 15.25 -16.40 17.31
N CYS A 59 15.91 -17.54 17.12
CA CYS A 59 16.80 -18.14 18.10
C CYS A 59 17.84 -19.08 17.45
N GLY A 60 18.76 -19.59 18.27
CA GLY A 60 19.85 -20.49 17.86
C GLY A 60 21.23 -19.83 17.90
N ASP A 61 22.25 -20.59 17.55
CA ASP A 61 23.63 -20.09 17.43
C ASP A 61 23.82 -19.17 16.21
N GLU A 62 25.04 -18.66 16.03
CA GLU A 62 25.43 -17.87 14.86
C GLU A 62 25.21 -18.61 13.53
N GLY A 63 25.11 -19.95 13.53
CA GLY A 63 24.85 -20.78 12.35
C GLY A 63 23.38 -20.88 11.96
N ALA A 64 22.45 -20.51 12.83
CA ALA A 64 21.00 -20.59 12.59
C ALA A 64 20.54 -19.67 11.44
N ARG A 65 19.95 -20.24 10.39
CA ARG A 65 19.61 -19.48 9.17
C ARG A 65 18.51 -18.42 9.34
N PHE A 66 17.61 -18.61 10.31
CA PHE A 66 16.51 -17.69 10.62
C PHE A 66 16.72 -17.02 11.99
N ASN A 67 17.94 -16.53 12.23
CA ASN A 67 18.31 -15.79 13.44
C ASN A 67 18.69 -14.36 13.07
N ASP A 68 17.89 -13.39 13.54
CA ASP A 68 18.00 -11.95 13.28
C ASP A 68 19.01 -11.24 14.20
N HIS A 69 19.55 -11.94 15.21
CA HIS A 69 20.57 -11.42 16.11
C HIS A 69 21.99 -11.35 15.49
N ARG A 70 22.13 -11.69 14.21
CA ARG A 70 23.41 -11.58 13.48
C ARG A 70 23.74 -10.10 13.21
N GLY A 71 24.87 -9.62 13.73
CA GLY A 71 25.33 -8.24 13.49
C GLY A 71 25.62 -7.98 12.01
N GLY A 72 24.95 -7.00 11.41
CA GLY A 72 25.11 -6.61 9.99
C GLY A 72 24.46 -5.28 9.64
N VAL A 73 24.88 -4.68 8.51
CA VAL A 73 24.55 -3.29 8.08
C VAL A 73 23.07 -3.10 7.68
N LYS A 74 22.32 -4.17 7.44
CA LYS A 74 20.85 -4.17 7.32
C LYS A 74 20.29 -5.29 8.19
N LYS A 75 19.76 -4.96 9.37
CA LYS A 75 19.11 -5.93 10.26
C LYS A 75 17.80 -6.37 9.59
N LYS A 76 17.77 -7.59 9.05
CA LYS A 76 16.52 -8.25 8.63
C LYS A 76 15.91 -8.93 9.84
N CYS A 77 14.59 -8.92 9.95
CA CYS A 77 13.89 -9.71 10.96
C CYS A 77 13.71 -11.17 10.50
N THR A 78 13.35 -12.07 11.41
CA THR A 78 13.19 -13.52 11.17
C THR A 78 12.21 -13.81 10.03
N ALA A 79 11.08 -13.11 10.00
CA ALA A 79 10.07 -13.25 8.94
C ALA A 79 10.61 -12.88 7.56
N GLU A 80 11.47 -11.86 7.46
CA GLU A 80 12.11 -11.48 6.19
C GLU A 80 13.11 -12.55 5.72
N LEU A 81 13.87 -13.16 6.64
CA LEU A 81 14.81 -14.24 6.32
C LEU A 81 14.08 -15.48 5.78
N VAL A 82 12.94 -15.84 6.40
CA VAL A 82 12.07 -16.91 5.90
C VAL A 82 11.48 -16.56 4.55
N ALA A 83 10.91 -15.36 4.40
CA ALA A 83 10.30 -14.94 3.14
C ALA A 83 11.30 -14.93 1.98
N GLU A 84 12.54 -14.49 2.20
CA GLU A 84 13.61 -14.54 1.21
C GLU A 84 13.96 -15.97 0.82
N THR A 85 14.11 -16.84 1.82
CA THR A 85 14.42 -18.26 1.62
C THR A 85 13.34 -18.98 0.82
N LEU A 86 12.06 -18.64 1.05
CA LEU A 86 10.92 -19.21 0.32
C LEU A 86 10.65 -18.52 -1.03
N GLY A 87 11.40 -17.48 -1.41
CA GLY A 87 11.18 -16.73 -2.65
C GLY A 87 9.90 -15.89 -2.64
N LEU A 88 9.47 -15.43 -1.46
CA LEU A 88 8.22 -14.67 -1.25
C LEU A 88 8.46 -13.16 -1.13
N SER A 89 9.71 -12.70 -0.97
CA SER A 89 10.01 -11.28 -0.72
C SER A 89 9.53 -10.32 -1.80
N SER A 90 9.33 -10.80 -3.04
CA SER A 90 8.84 -9.99 -4.16
C SER A 90 7.32 -10.08 -4.38
N LYS A 91 6.59 -10.83 -3.54
CA LYS A 91 5.13 -10.97 -3.67
C LYS A 91 4.42 -9.77 -3.04
N ASP A 92 3.59 -9.10 -3.82
CA ASP A 92 2.88 -7.90 -3.40
C ASP A 92 1.95 -8.16 -2.20
N GLU A 93 1.34 -9.35 -2.15
CA GLU A 93 0.46 -9.78 -1.07
C GLU A 93 1.18 -10.05 0.26
N ILE A 94 2.51 -10.21 0.23
CA ILE A 94 3.33 -10.47 1.41
C ILE A 94 4.07 -9.21 1.86
N LYS A 95 4.42 -8.31 0.93
CA LYS A 95 5.29 -7.15 1.18
C LYS A 95 4.82 -6.24 2.30
N LEU A 96 3.54 -5.85 2.30
CA LEU A 96 3.02 -4.95 3.34
C LEU A 96 3.02 -5.58 4.74
N MET A 97 2.80 -6.90 4.81
CA MET A 97 2.86 -7.65 6.05
C MET A 97 4.31 -7.73 6.55
N LEU A 98 5.28 -8.02 5.68
CA LEU A 98 6.71 -8.00 6.06
C LEU A 98 7.17 -6.61 6.51
N ASP A 99 6.78 -5.55 5.80
CA ASP A 99 7.10 -4.17 6.19
C ASP A 99 6.54 -3.82 7.58
N TYR A 100 5.34 -4.32 7.92
CA TYR A 100 4.75 -4.14 9.24
C TYR A 100 5.52 -4.90 10.33
N VAL A 101 5.82 -6.18 10.07
CA VAL A 101 6.56 -7.05 11.00
C VAL A 101 7.96 -6.49 11.27
N HIS A 102 8.67 -6.07 10.22
CA HIS A 102 10.00 -5.46 10.33
C HIS A 102 9.98 -4.19 11.21
N LYS A 103 9.00 -3.29 11.00
CA LYS A 103 8.84 -2.08 11.84
C LYS A 103 8.52 -2.42 13.28
N ALA A 104 7.72 -3.48 13.51
CA ALA A 104 7.39 -3.94 14.85
C ALA A 104 8.60 -4.54 15.57
N ASP A 105 9.46 -5.29 14.86
CA ASP A 105 10.70 -5.88 15.39
C ASP A 105 11.72 -4.79 15.79
N LEU A 106 11.90 -3.78 14.94
CA LEU A 106 12.80 -2.66 15.23
C LEU A 106 12.32 -1.73 16.35
N GLY A 107 11.14 -1.97 16.94
CA GLY A 107 10.61 -1.19 18.06
C GLY A 107 10.20 0.24 17.70
N THR A 108 10.08 0.56 16.41
CA THR A 108 9.77 1.92 15.95
C THR A 108 8.27 2.20 16.02
N GLY A 109 7.81 2.79 17.13
CA GLY A 109 6.55 3.54 17.18
C GLY A 109 5.25 2.71 17.16
N MET A 110 5.28 1.46 17.64
CA MET A 110 4.06 0.65 17.74
C MET A 110 3.16 1.15 18.87
N GLY A 111 1.91 1.50 18.52
CA GLY A 111 0.90 1.90 19.50
C GLY A 111 0.39 0.71 20.33
N PRO A 112 -0.27 0.96 21.48
CA PRO A 112 -0.77 -0.10 22.35
C PRO A 112 -1.89 -0.96 21.73
N PHE A 113 -2.59 -0.44 20.71
CA PHE A 113 -3.67 -1.12 20.00
C PHE A 113 -3.22 -1.80 18.69
N GLU A 114 -1.92 -1.79 18.41
CA GLU A 114 -1.34 -2.45 17.24
C GLU A 114 -1.20 -3.95 17.45
N PHE A 115 -1.31 -4.74 16.38
CA PHE A 115 -1.33 -6.21 16.44
C PHE A 115 -0.11 -6.81 17.17
N ALA A 116 1.10 -6.30 16.92
CA ALA A 116 2.31 -6.73 17.64
C ALA A 116 2.22 -6.46 19.16
N SER A 117 1.61 -5.34 19.56
CA SER A 117 1.37 -5.01 20.97
C SER A 117 0.29 -5.90 21.58
N LEU A 118 -0.76 -6.24 20.82
CA LEU A 118 -1.80 -7.17 21.26
C LEU A 118 -1.24 -8.57 21.55
N ILE A 119 -0.30 -9.07 20.73
CA ILE A 119 0.39 -10.36 20.97
C ILE A 119 1.14 -10.32 22.30
N LYS A 120 1.93 -9.27 22.54
CA LYS A 120 2.66 -9.08 23.81
C LYS A 120 1.71 -9.02 25.00
N MET A 121 0.58 -8.32 24.88
CA MET A 121 -0.44 -8.26 25.92
C MET A 121 -1.06 -9.64 26.19
N LYS A 122 -1.41 -10.40 25.14
CA LYS A 122 -2.01 -11.74 25.30
C LYS A 122 -1.06 -12.71 25.99
N HIS A 123 0.24 -12.66 25.69
CA HIS A 123 1.29 -13.42 26.40
C HIS A 123 1.49 -13.03 27.87
N ASN A 124 1.06 -11.83 28.28
CA ASN A 124 1.20 -11.33 29.66
C ASN A 124 -0.05 -11.54 30.51
N LEU A 125 -1.12 -12.10 29.95
CA LEU A 125 -2.28 -12.51 30.73
C LEU A 125 -1.90 -13.66 31.67
N PRO A 126 -2.45 -13.72 32.91
CA PRO A 126 -2.11 -14.75 33.90
C PRO A 126 -2.30 -16.20 33.43
N ASN A 127 -3.23 -16.43 32.49
CA ASN A 127 -3.53 -17.73 31.89
C ASN A 127 -3.11 -17.80 30.40
N GLY A 128 -2.16 -16.97 29.97
CA GLY A 128 -1.74 -16.91 28.58
C GLY A 128 -0.98 -18.17 28.17
N ASP A 129 -1.66 -19.09 27.48
CA ASP A 129 -0.99 -20.21 26.81
C ASP A 129 -0.24 -19.73 25.57
N THR A 130 1.04 -20.10 25.45
CA THR A 130 1.89 -19.61 24.36
C THR A 130 1.42 -20.17 23.02
N GLU A 131 1.00 -21.42 22.98
CA GLU A 131 0.52 -22.05 21.74
C GLU A 131 -0.80 -21.45 21.29
N GLU A 132 -1.74 -21.20 22.20
CA GLU A 132 -2.99 -20.49 21.91
C GLU A 132 -2.75 -19.10 21.31
N VAL A 133 -1.78 -18.34 21.85
CA VAL A 133 -1.43 -17.02 21.31
C VAL A 133 -0.87 -17.12 19.90
N VAL A 134 0.04 -18.08 19.65
CA VAL A 134 0.59 -18.32 18.30
C VAL A 134 -0.53 -18.67 17.32
N ARG A 135 -1.41 -19.60 17.69
CA ARG A 135 -2.54 -20.04 16.84
C ARG A 135 -3.49 -18.90 16.51
N TRP A 136 -3.83 -18.07 17.51
CA TRP A 136 -4.64 -16.87 17.32
C TRP A 136 -3.97 -15.89 16.36
N ALA A 137 -2.69 -15.61 16.56
CA ALA A 137 -1.95 -14.67 15.72
C ALA A 137 -1.80 -15.19 14.27
N MET A 138 -1.59 -16.49 14.08
CA MET A 138 -1.58 -17.13 12.75
C MET A 138 -2.92 -16.97 12.03
N ALA A 139 -4.05 -17.13 12.73
CA ALA A 139 -5.38 -16.91 12.14
C ALA A 139 -5.57 -15.45 11.70
N VAL A 140 -5.06 -14.48 12.46
CA VAL A 140 -5.09 -13.06 12.04
C VAL A 140 -4.20 -12.83 10.82
N LEU A 141 -3.02 -13.44 10.76
CA LEU A 141 -2.13 -13.37 9.60
C LEU A 141 -2.77 -13.99 8.34
N ASP A 142 -3.53 -15.08 8.49
CA ASP A 142 -4.30 -15.66 7.38
C ASP A 142 -5.31 -14.68 6.80
N GLU A 143 -6.09 -14.01 7.65
CA GLU A 143 -7.09 -13.03 7.22
C GLU A 143 -6.43 -11.82 6.53
N ILE A 144 -5.32 -11.32 7.09
CA ILE A 144 -4.54 -10.24 6.48
C ILE A 144 -4.03 -10.66 5.10
N HIS A 145 -3.41 -11.83 5.00
CA HIS A 145 -2.90 -12.35 3.74
C HIS A 145 -4.02 -12.56 2.71
N GLN A 146 -5.15 -13.12 3.12
CA GLN A 146 -6.29 -13.34 2.22
C GLN A 146 -6.84 -12.01 1.68
N ASP A 147 -6.99 -10.98 2.52
CA ASP A 147 -7.38 -9.64 2.08
C ASP A 147 -6.37 -9.05 1.08
N GLN A 148 -5.07 -9.18 1.38
CA GLN A 148 -4.02 -8.69 0.47
C GLN A 148 -3.99 -9.47 -0.85
N TYR A 149 -4.14 -10.79 -0.82
CA TYR A 149 -4.21 -11.63 -2.01
C TYR A 149 -5.42 -11.26 -2.88
N LEU A 150 -6.60 -11.10 -2.30
CA LEU A 150 -7.80 -10.66 -3.02
C LEU A 150 -7.62 -9.25 -3.60
N PHE A 151 -7.04 -8.34 -2.82
CA PHE A 151 -6.73 -6.99 -3.29
C PHE A 151 -5.82 -7.03 -4.51
N TRP A 152 -4.69 -7.77 -4.46
CA TRP A 152 -3.69 -7.78 -5.52
C TRP A 152 -4.10 -8.59 -6.74
N SER A 153 -4.83 -9.69 -6.57
CA SER A 153 -5.37 -10.48 -7.69
C SER A 153 -6.32 -9.65 -8.55
N GLU A 154 -7.18 -8.83 -7.95
CA GLU A 154 -8.03 -7.89 -8.69
C GLU A 154 -7.26 -6.68 -9.19
N ALA A 155 -6.42 -6.06 -8.35
CA ALA A 155 -5.70 -4.86 -8.70
C ALA A 155 -4.76 -5.08 -9.88
N ASN A 156 -4.08 -6.22 -9.97
CA ASN A 156 -3.15 -6.53 -11.05
C ASN A 156 -3.84 -6.61 -12.42
N ILE A 157 -5.09 -7.08 -12.47
CA ILE A 157 -5.90 -7.08 -13.69
C ILE A 157 -6.14 -5.65 -14.17
N GLU A 158 -6.44 -4.73 -13.26
CA GLU A 158 -6.67 -3.32 -13.59
C GLU A 158 -5.37 -2.56 -13.86
N LEU A 159 -4.29 -2.86 -13.13
CA LEU A 159 -2.97 -2.28 -13.37
C LEU A 159 -2.47 -2.57 -14.78
N ALA A 160 -2.78 -3.76 -15.34
CA ALA A 160 -2.43 -4.11 -16.71
C ALA A 160 -3.14 -3.26 -17.78
N LYS A 161 -4.24 -2.57 -17.42
CA LYS A 161 -5.00 -1.68 -18.31
C LYS A 161 -4.59 -0.21 -18.20
N LEU A 162 -3.66 0.11 -17.30
CA LEU A 162 -3.22 1.49 -17.09
C LEU A 162 -2.59 2.05 -18.36
N GLN A 163 -2.98 3.28 -18.65
CA GLN A 163 -2.33 4.11 -19.64
C GLN A 163 -1.43 5.11 -18.92
N CYS A 164 -0.35 5.48 -19.58
CA CYS A 164 0.67 6.35 -19.00
C CYS A 164 1.09 7.41 -20.00
N ARG A 165 1.16 8.67 -19.55
CA ARG A 165 1.88 9.73 -20.25
C ARG A 165 3.08 10.15 -19.42
N HIS A 166 4.27 9.98 -20.00
CA HIS A 166 5.51 10.33 -19.36
C HIS A 166 5.87 11.78 -19.65
N LEU A 167 6.04 12.56 -18.58
CA LEU A 167 6.79 13.81 -18.58
C LEU A 167 8.20 13.52 -18.06
N THR A 168 9.15 14.44 -18.26
CA THR A 168 10.60 14.19 -18.09
C THR A 168 10.98 13.34 -16.85
N GLU A 169 10.39 13.62 -15.68
CA GLU A 169 10.67 12.90 -14.44
C GLU A 169 9.40 12.40 -13.73
N TRP A 170 8.21 12.68 -14.27
CA TRP A 170 6.92 12.40 -13.64
C TRP A 170 5.96 11.79 -14.66
N SER A 171 5.01 10.98 -14.20
CA SER A 171 4.02 10.37 -15.08
C SER A 171 2.59 10.77 -14.71
N ILE A 172 1.73 10.87 -15.72
CA ILE A 172 0.28 10.88 -15.56
C ILE A 172 -0.21 9.47 -15.84
N ILE A 173 -0.88 8.88 -14.86
CA ILE A 173 -1.44 7.53 -14.97
C ILE A 173 -2.95 7.66 -15.11
N TYR A 174 -3.54 6.95 -16.05
CA TYR A 174 -4.98 7.03 -16.28
C TYR A 174 -5.58 5.70 -16.72
N ILE A 175 -6.88 5.55 -16.47
CA ILE A 175 -7.64 4.33 -16.75
C ILE A 175 -9.10 4.67 -17.11
N ASP A 176 -9.68 3.89 -18.02
CA ASP A 176 -11.07 4.03 -18.47
C ASP A 176 -11.91 2.81 -18.10
N GLY A 177 -13.19 3.04 -17.80
CA GLY A 177 -14.20 2.01 -17.53
C GLY A 177 -14.00 1.23 -16.23
N VAL A 178 -13.44 1.84 -15.18
CA VAL A 178 -13.12 1.14 -13.93
C VAL A 178 -13.79 1.77 -12.71
N ASP A 179 -14.50 0.93 -11.95
CA ASP A 179 -15.25 1.29 -10.74
C ASP A 179 -14.65 0.64 -9.49
N SER A 180 -13.34 0.77 -9.30
CA SER A 180 -12.66 0.17 -8.14
C SER A 180 -11.82 1.21 -7.42
N PRO A 181 -12.08 1.46 -6.11
CA PRO A 181 -11.24 2.33 -5.29
C PRO A 181 -9.86 1.73 -5.02
N ARG A 182 -9.67 0.43 -5.33
CA ARG A 182 -8.41 -0.31 -5.10
C ARG A 182 -7.31 0.12 -6.07
N VAL A 183 -7.67 0.57 -7.28
CA VAL A 183 -6.69 0.93 -8.33
C VAL A 183 -5.82 2.10 -7.91
N LEU A 184 -6.39 3.16 -7.35
CA LEU A 184 -5.59 4.30 -6.86
C LEU A 184 -4.59 3.86 -5.78
N ARG A 185 -4.98 2.96 -4.87
CA ARG A 185 -4.09 2.40 -3.84
C ARG A 185 -2.96 1.58 -4.49
N ALA A 186 -3.27 0.76 -5.48
CA ALA A 186 -2.32 -0.06 -6.20
C ALA A 186 -1.32 0.78 -7.03
N VAL A 187 -1.80 1.83 -7.71
CA VAL A 187 -0.95 2.79 -8.45
C VAL A 187 0.04 3.47 -7.52
N ARG A 188 -0.41 3.93 -6.34
CA ARG A 188 0.48 4.57 -5.36
C ARG A 188 1.58 3.65 -4.83
N ALA A 189 1.31 2.34 -4.79
CA ALA A 189 2.25 1.34 -4.31
C ALA A 189 3.25 0.89 -5.38
N ASN A 190 2.85 0.82 -6.66
CA ASN A 190 3.66 0.23 -7.74
C ASN A 190 4.23 1.23 -8.75
N VAL A 191 3.62 2.41 -8.90
CA VAL A 191 4.10 3.39 -9.88
C VAL A 191 4.95 4.43 -9.18
N GLU A 192 6.25 4.41 -9.47
CA GLU A 192 7.18 5.43 -9.02
C GLU A 192 6.93 6.75 -9.79
N LYS A 193 7.03 7.89 -9.10
CA LYS A 193 6.89 9.24 -9.67
C LYS A 193 5.61 9.43 -10.49
N CYS A 194 4.50 8.86 -10.05
CA CYS A 194 3.18 9.23 -10.54
C CYS A 194 2.85 10.62 -9.99
N ALA A 195 2.59 11.62 -10.82
CA ALA A 195 2.19 12.96 -10.37
C ALA A 195 0.67 13.09 -10.22
N VAL A 196 -0.08 12.53 -11.18
CA VAL A 196 -1.53 12.62 -11.24
C VAL A 196 -2.09 11.26 -11.67
N PHE A 197 -3.12 10.80 -10.99
CA PHE A 197 -3.92 9.63 -11.37
C PHE A 197 -5.31 10.08 -11.82
N ILE A 198 -5.77 9.63 -12.99
CA ILE A 198 -7.08 9.94 -13.56
C ILE A 198 -7.86 8.64 -13.76
N GLN A 199 -9.06 8.55 -13.20
CA GLN A 199 -9.92 7.38 -13.34
C GLN A 199 -11.25 7.78 -13.92
N ARG A 200 -11.63 7.16 -15.05
CA ARG A 200 -12.99 7.22 -15.58
C ARG A 200 -13.76 5.96 -15.21
N THR A 201 -14.92 6.14 -14.61
CA THR A 201 -15.84 5.07 -14.20
C THR A 201 -16.55 4.47 -15.42
N LYS A 202 -17.22 3.33 -15.24
CA LYS A 202 -18.07 2.75 -16.31
C LYS A 202 -19.25 3.65 -16.69
N THR A 203 -19.69 4.51 -15.78
CA THR A 203 -20.72 5.52 -16.04
C THR A 203 -20.18 6.74 -16.80
N GLY A 204 -18.86 6.85 -16.98
CA GLY A 204 -18.20 7.96 -17.67
C GLY A 204 -17.81 9.13 -16.77
N ASN A 205 -18.10 9.06 -15.47
CA ASN A 205 -17.68 10.03 -14.46
C ASN A 205 -16.15 9.96 -14.28
N VAL A 206 -15.52 11.10 -14.00
CA VAL A 206 -14.04 11.19 -13.93
C VAL A 206 -13.57 11.68 -12.57
N GLN A 207 -12.53 11.05 -12.03
CA GLN A 207 -11.88 11.43 -10.78
C GLN A 207 -10.39 11.66 -11.03
N ILE A 208 -9.88 12.80 -10.57
CA ILE A 208 -8.49 13.22 -10.75
C ILE A 208 -7.86 13.41 -9.38
N PHE A 209 -6.75 12.70 -9.14
CA PHE A 209 -6.05 12.67 -7.87
C PHE A 209 -4.60 13.12 -8.07
N CYS A 210 -4.18 14.16 -7.34
CA CYS A 210 -2.74 14.37 -7.16
C CYS A 210 -2.16 13.29 -6.25
N THR A 211 -0.95 12.85 -6.54
CA THR A 211 -0.16 12.09 -5.57
C THR A 211 0.64 13.05 -4.68
N ASP A 212 0.97 12.58 -3.48
CA ASP A 212 1.92 13.21 -2.56
C ASP A 212 3.32 12.59 -2.65
N GLN A 213 3.54 11.70 -3.63
CA GLN A 213 4.81 11.01 -3.83
C GLN A 213 5.95 12.03 -3.99
N HIS A 214 7.08 11.74 -3.33
CA HIS A 214 8.28 12.59 -3.28
C HIS A 214 8.02 14.09 -3.02
N ARG A 215 6.94 14.42 -2.29
CA ARG A 215 6.57 15.79 -1.92
C ARG A 215 6.33 16.72 -3.11
N LEU A 216 5.83 16.19 -4.23
CA LEU A 216 5.36 17.03 -5.34
C LEU A 216 4.18 17.90 -4.84
N LYS A 217 4.28 19.22 -5.02
CA LYS A 217 3.26 20.19 -4.58
C LYS A 217 2.39 20.66 -5.75
N PHE A 218 2.13 19.79 -6.72
CA PHE A 218 1.26 20.10 -7.84
C PHE A 218 -0.20 20.23 -7.36
N ARG A 219 -0.92 21.23 -7.86
CA ARG A 219 -2.29 21.56 -7.43
C ARG A 219 -3.21 21.62 -8.64
N LEU A 220 -4.45 21.17 -8.47
CA LEU A 220 -5.44 21.05 -9.55
C LEU A 220 -6.26 22.33 -9.83
N HIS A 221 -5.96 23.47 -9.21
CA HIS A 221 -6.77 24.69 -9.40
C HIS A 221 -6.87 25.11 -10.86
N TRP A 222 -5.73 25.17 -11.56
CA TRP A 222 -5.70 25.55 -12.98
C TRP A 222 -6.42 24.50 -13.84
N VAL A 223 -6.19 23.21 -13.57
CA VAL A 223 -6.89 22.09 -14.22
C VAL A 223 -8.41 22.24 -14.05
N ALA A 224 -8.89 22.50 -12.83
CA ALA A 224 -10.30 22.73 -12.56
C ALA A 224 -10.87 23.90 -13.37
N GLY A 225 -10.13 25.02 -13.40
CA GLY A 225 -10.55 26.20 -14.14
C GLY A 225 -10.68 25.97 -15.64
N GLU A 226 -9.78 25.19 -16.22
CA GLU A 226 -9.78 24.86 -17.65
C GLU A 226 -10.80 23.78 -18.00
N LEU A 227 -10.93 22.72 -17.20
CA LEU A 227 -11.95 21.70 -17.42
C LEU A 227 -13.36 22.27 -17.32
N ARG A 228 -13.63 23.17 -16.36
CA ARG A 228 -14.92 23.89 -16.28
C ARG A 228 -15.20 24.73 -17.51
N ARG A 229 -14.17 25.43 -18.04
CA ARG A 229 -14.29 26.25 -19.25
C ARG A 229 -14.63 25.39 -20.46
N LEU A 230 -13.93 24.28 -20.64
CA LEU A 230 -14.18 23.34 -21.74
C LEU A 230 -15.55 22.67 -21.61
N GLU A 231 -15.91 22.23 -20.41
CA GLU A 231 -17.23 21.64 -20.13
C GLU A 231 -18.36 22.60 -20.50
N ASP A 232 -18.23 23.88 -20.13
CA ASP A 232 -19.21 24.91 -20.46
C ASP A 232 -19.37 25.10 -21.97
N LEU A 233 -18.26 25.13 -22.71
CA LEU A 233 -18.28 25.23 -24.17
C LEU A 233 -18.98 24.02 -24.81
N VAL A 234 -18.70 22.81 -24.34
CA VAL A 234 -19.29 21.58 -24.89
C VAL A 234 -20.77 21.41 -24.47
N ARG A 235 -21.15 21.84 -23.27
CA ARG A 235 -22.54 21.72 -22.78
C ARG A 235 -23.46 22.81 -23.29
N TYR A 236 -22.98 24.04 -23.32
CA TYR A 236 -23.81 25.24 -23.48
C TYR A 236 -23.39 26.12 -24.67
N GLY A 237 -22.30 25.79 -25.37
CA GLY A 237 -21.80 26.57 -26.50
C GLY A 237 -21.14 27.89 -26.13
N LYS A 238 -20.97 28.18 -24.84
CA LYS A 238 -20.34 29.41 -24.32
C LYS A 238 -19.76 29.18 -22.93
N VAL A 239 -18.77 29.98 -22.55
CA VAL A 239 -18.23 30.00 -21.18
C VAL A 239 -19.22 30.74 -20.27
N ARG A 240 -19.70 30.14 -19.18
CA ARG A 240 -20.71 30.76 -18.29
C ARG A 240 -20.09 31.73 -17.29
N CYS A 241 -18.83 31.49 -16.89
CA CYS A 241 -18.07 32.36 -16.00
C CYS A 241 -16.75 32.73 -16.67
N GLU A 242 -16.59 33.98 -17.13
CA GLU A 242 -15.37 34.46 -17.79
C GLU A 242 -14.20 34.67 -16.80
N ASP A 243 -14.50 34.88 -15.52
CA ASP A 243 -13.51 35.06 -14.45
C ASP A 243 -12.76 33.74 -14.17
N ALA A 244 -11.49 33.68 -14.60
CA ALA A 244 -10.63 32.53 -14.40
C ALA A 244 -10.44 32.17 -12.92
N ALA A 245 -10.36 33.16 -12.02
CA ALA A 245 -10.14 32.91 -10.60
C ALA A 245 -11.34 32.20 -9.97
N LYS A 246 -12.57 32.59 -10.35
CA LYS A 246 -13.80 31.90 -9.92
C LYS A 246 -13.84 30.45 -10.42
N ARG A 247 -13.46 30.21 -11.69
CA ARG A 247 -13.39 28.83 -12.22
C ARG A 247 -12.36 27.96 -11.50
N MET A 248 -11.30 28.54 -10.94
CA MET A 248 -10.26 27.80 -10.21
C MET A 248 -10.59 27.56 -8.71
N ALA A 249 -11.73 28.07 -8.24
CA ALA A 249 -12.11 28.01 -6.83
C ALA A 249 -12.48 26.58 -6.36
N VAL A 250 -12.24 26.33 -5.07
CA VAL A 250 -12.64 25.10 -4.36
C VAL A 250 -14.16 25.01 -4.30
N GLY A 251 -14.70 23.79 -4.36
CA GLY A 251 -16.14 23.51 -4.40
C GLY A 251 -16.63 23.35 -5.84
N LYS A 252 -17.91 23.62 -6.09
CA LYS A 252 -18.48 23.78 -7.43
C LYS A 252 -18.41 25.24 -7.86
N LEU A 253 -18.42 25.50 -9.18
CA LEU A 253 -18.64 26.84 -9.70
C LEU A 253 -20.07 27.34 -9.44
N ASP A 254 -21.06 26.47 -9.68
CA ASP A 254 -22.48 26.64 -9.40
C ASP A 254 -23.17 25.27 -9.30
N ASP A 255 -24.47 25.22 -9.01
CA ASP A 255 -25.19 23.96 -8.80
C ASP A 255 -25.21 23.03 -10.02
N SER A 256 -25.11 23.60 -11.22
CA SER A 256 -25.07 22.87 -12.49
C SER A 256 -23.66 22.52 -12.97
N ASP A 257 -22.62 22.92 -12.24
CA ASP A 257 -21.23 22.53 -12.51
C ASP A 257 -21.05 21.04 -12.17
N PRO A 258 -20.68 20.20 -13.16
CA PRO A 258 -20.45 18.80 -12.93
C PRO A 258 -19.09 18.53 -12.27
N TRP A 259 -18.22 19.53 -12.09
CA TRP A 259 -16.89 19.41 -11.50
C TRP A 259 -16.81 20.00 -10.08
N TYR A 260 -16.34 19.20 -9.14
CA TYR A 260 -16.09 19.58 -7.75
C TYR A 260 -14.60 19.53 -7.42
N LEU A 261 -14.00 20.67 -7.13
CA LEU A 261 -12.62 20.76 -6.67
C LEU A 261 -12.60 20.61 -5.15
N MET A 262 -12.03 19.52 -4.66
CA MET A 262 -11.83 19.28 -3.24
C MET A 262 -10.38 19.59 -2.85
N GLU A 263 -10.21 20.44 -1.84
CA GLU A 263 -8.91 20.66 -1.19
C GLU A 263 -9.04 20.27 0.27
N GLY A 264 -8.24 19.29 0.68
CA GLY A 264 -8.28 18.80 2.05
C GLY A 264 -7.73 19.82 3.04
N LYS A 265 -8.50 20.09 4.10
CA LYS A 265 -8.23 21.17 5.08
C LYS A 265 -7.45 20.70 6.32
N THR A 266 -7.19 19.40 6.46
CA THR A 266 -6.57 18.80 7.65
C THR A 266 -5.31 18.02 7.32
N LYS A 267 -4.45 17.80 8.32
CA LYS A 267 -3.29 16.89 8.20
C LYS A 267 -3.68 15.44 7.85
N ALA A 268 -4.94 15.04 8.09
CA ALA A 268 -5.45 13.70 7.77
C ALA A 268 -6.03 13.60 6.34
N THR A 269 -6.46 14.73 5.76
CA THR A 269 -6.90 14.85 4.37
C THR A 269 -5.89 15.68 3.60
N THR A 270 -4.68 15.16 3.40
CA THR A 270 -3.69 15.84 2.56
C THR A 270 -3.94 15.43 1.11
N GLY A 271 -4.58 16.30 0.34
CA GLY A 271 -4.79 16.04 -1.09
C GLY A 271 -5.65 17.10 -1.76
N VAL A 272 -5.35 17.37 -3.03
CA VAL A 272 -6.27 18.06 -3.94
C VAL A 272 -6.82 17.01 -4.88
N MET A 273 -8.15 16.92 -4.95
CA MET A 273 -8.86 16.03 -5.85
C MET A 273 -9.83 16.86 -6.67
N LEU A 274 -10.02 16.48 -7.93
CA LEU A 274 -11.04 17.06 -8.79
C LEU A 274 -11.98 15.95 -9.25
N LEU A 275 -13.26 16.10 -8.93
CA LEU A 275 -14.25 15.03 -9.03
C LEU A 275 -15.38 15.46 -9.95
N ASN A 276 -15.68 14.65 -10.97
CA ASN A 276 -16.91 14.69 -11.73
C ASN A 276 -17.82 13.56 -11.25
N GLY A 277 -18.40 13.72 -10.05
CA GLY A 277 -19.13 12.67 -9.36
C GLY A 277 -18.25 11.78 -8.48
N SER A 278 -18.87 11.06 -7.54
CA SER A 278 -18.20 10.12 -6.63
C SER A 278 -19.16 9.02 -6.20
N LEU A 279 -18.66 8.00 -5.50
CA LEU A 279 -19.51 6.96 -4.90
C LEU A 279 -20.57 7.53 -3.94
N THR A 280 -20.29 8.68 -3.31
CA THR A 280 -21.21 9.35 -2.38
C THR A 280 -22.05 10.44 -3.05
N HIS A 281 -21.79 10.74 -4.33
CA HIS A 281 -22.50 11.73 -5.14
C HIS A 281 -22.73 11.17 -6.55
N SER A 282 -23.56 10.12 -6.63
CA SER A 282 -23.89 9.40 -7.86
C SER A 282 -24.77 10.19 -8.83
N ASP A 283 -25.47 11.22 -8.34
CA ASP A 283 -26.46 11.97 -9.13
C ASP A 283 -25.81 12.99 -10.09
N VAL A 284 -24.49 13.10 -10.08
CA VAL A 284 -23.74 14.01 -10.96
C VAL A 284 -23.62 13.39 -12.35
N SER A 285 -24.16 14.09 -13.35
CA SER A 285 -24.03 13.67 -14.75
C SER A 285 -22.55 13.57 -15.17
N PRO A 286 -22.17 12.52 -15.91
CA PRO A 286 -20.83 12.37 -16.48
C PRO A 286 -20.40 13.58 -17.30
N THR A 287 -19.12 13.92 -17.26
CA THR A 287 -18.49 14.94 -18.11
C THR A 287 -18.71 14.63 -19.59
N ARG A 288 -18.90 15.68 -20.39
CA ARG A 288 -18.97 15.54 -21.86
C ARG A 288 -17.59 15.53 -22.53
N LEU A 289 -16.52 15.77 -21.76
CA LEU A 289 -15.16 15.76 -22.27
C LEU A 289 -14.69 14.31 -22.48
N GLY A 290 -13.90 14.10 -23.53
CA GLY A 290 -13.17 12.85 -23.74
C GLY A 290 -12.06 12.68 -22.71
N LEU A 291 -11.69 11.42 -22.41
CA LEU A 291 -10.63 11.14 -21.44
C LEU A 291 -9.28 11.73 -21.89
N GLU A 292 -8.93 11.60 -23.17
CA GLU A 292 -7.70 12.19 -23.73
C GLU A 292 -7.67 13.72 -23.62
N GLU A 293 -8.81 14.39 -23.82
CA GLU A 293 -8.90 15.85 -23.66
C GLU A 293 -8.63 16.27 -22.20
N ILE A 294 -9.12 15.48 -21.24
CA ILE A 294 -8.86 15.70 -19.82
C ILE A 294 -7.37 15.49 -19.50
N VAL A 295 -6.78 14.41 -20.03
CA VAL A 295 -5.35 14.09 -19.86
C VAL A 295 -4.49 15.21 -20.45
N ASP A 296 -4.82 15.73 -21.64
CA ASP A 296 -4.12 16.86 -22.28
C ASP A 296 -4.09 18.12 -21.40
N VAL A 297 -5.21 18.45 -20.75
CA VAL A 297 -5.30 19.61 -19.86
C VAL A 297 -4.40 19.41 -18.63
N VAL A 298 -4.42 18.20 -18.06
CA VAL A 298 -3.58 17.85 -16.91
C VAL A 298 -2.10 17.90 -17.29
N GLU A 299 -1.73 17.37 -18.44
CA GLU A 299 -0.36 17.36 -18.96
C GLU A 299 0.19 18.77 -19.15
N LYS A 300 -0.54 19.64 -19.86
CA LYS A 300 -0.14 21.04 -20.06
C LYS A 300 0.04 21.78 -18.73
N SER A 301 -0.86 21.54 -17.78
CA SER A 301 -0.78 22.15 -16.45
C SER A 301 0.43 21.65 -15.65
N LEU A 302 0.71 20.35 -15.71
CA LEU A 302 1.81 19.73 -14.99
C LEU A 302 3.15 20.12 -15.58
N ASP A 303 3.28 20.12 -16.91
CA ASP A 303 4.50 20.50 -17.61
C ASP A 303 4.89 21.95 -17.28
N TYR A 304 3.93 22.89 -17.38
CA TYR A 304 4.14 24.28 -16.98
C TYR A 304 4.59 24.42 -15.51
N TYR A 305 4.02 23.63 -14.60
CA TYR A 305 4.44 23.61 -13.20
C TYR A 305 5.89 23.12 -13.04
N LEU A 306 6.27 22.05 -13.74
CA LEU A 306 7.62 21.47 -13.68
C LEU A 306 8.66 22.42 -14.27
N GLU A 307 8.37 23.07 -15.39
CA GLU A 307 9.25 24.09 -15.98
C GLU A 307 9.53 25.24 -15.00
N ARG A 308 8.50 25.77 -14.35
CA ARG A 308 8.65 26.85 -13.36
C ARG A 308 9.45 26.40 -12.15
N LYS A 309 9.30 25.15 -11.73
CA LYS A 309 10.08 24.57 -10.62
C LYS A 309 11.55 24.45 -10.99
N ARG A 310 11.88 24.09 -12.24
CA ARG A 310 13.26 24.02 -12.76
C ARG A 310 13.92 25.39 -12.81
N LYS A 311 13.23 26.42 -13.34
CA LYS A 311 13.74 27.80 -13.43
C LYS A 311 14.03 28.45 -12.06
N ARG A 312 13.51 27.89 -10.96
CA ARG A 312 13.68 28.39 -9.59
C ARG A 312 14.78 27.65 -8.81
N ARG A 313 15.35 26.59 -9.38
CA ARG A 313 16.50 25.87 -8.83
C ARG A 313 17.78 26.41 -9.46
#